data_AF-A0A812JLH5-F1
#
_entry.id   AF-A0A812JLH5-F1
#
_cell.length_a   1.000
_cell.length_b   1.000
_cell.length_c   1.000
_cell.angle_alpha   90.00
_cell.angle_beta   90.00
_cell.angle_gamma   90.00
#
_symmetry.space_group_name_H-M   'P 1'
#
loop_
_entity.id
_entity.type
_entity.pdbx_description
1 polymer ?
#
loop_
_entity_poly.entity_id
_entity_poly.type
_entity_poly.pdbx_seq_one_letter_code
_entity_poly.pdbx_strand_id
1 'polypeptide(L)'
;MRPETMASLATNEANHEELVQAEAIPSLVGVLTTGTPDTQAFAAGTLEHLAIRKECQTDILAAGAVEPLVLLLSTGTAKAKENAAGALGNLAVNGDKISWEC
;
A
#
# COMPACT_ATOMS: atom_id res chain seq x y z
N MET A 1 1.74 39.21 -10.88
CA MET A 1 2.35 37.90 -10.62
C MET A 1 1.20 36.92 -10.41
N ARG A 2 0.86 36.10 -11.41
CA ARG A 2 -0.33 35.22 -11.40
C ARG A 2 -0.02 33.94 -10.60
N PRO A 3 -0.87 33.50 -9.65
CA PRO A 3 -0.65 32.32 -8.80
C PRO A 3 -0.79 30.96 -9.52
N GLU A 4 -0.91 30.96 -10.85
CA GLU A 4 -1.38 29.81 -11.64
C GLU A 4 -0.26 28.81 -12.00
N THR A 5 1.00 29.13 -11.71
CA THR A 5 2.16 28.24 -11.96
C THR A 5 2.48 27.28 -10.82
N MET A 6 2.05 27.57 -9.59
CA MET A 6 2.28 26.71 -8.42
C MET A 6 1.46 25.40 -8.51
N ALA A 7 0.22 25.49 -8.98
CA ALA A 7 -0.68 24.34 -9.08
C ALA A 7 -0.22 23.32 -10.12
N SER A 8 0.44 23.77 -11.21
CA SER A 8 0.89 22.89 -12.30
C SER A 8 2.17 22.10 -11.99
N LEU A 9 3.02 22.61 -11.10
CA LEU A 9 4.21 21.88 -10.64
C LEU A 9 3.81 20.87 -9.55
N ALA A 10 2.92 21.27 -8.64
CA ALA A 10 2.38 20.38 -7.62
C ALA A 10 1.62 19.19 -8.24
N THR A 11 0.85 19.40 -9.31
CA THR A 11 0.20 18.28 -10.02
C THR A 11 1.20 17.39 -10.73
N ASN A 12 2.29 17.90 -11.31
CA ASN A 12 3.24 17.00 -11.99
C ASN A 12 4.05 16.15 -11.01
N GLU A 13 4.47 16.72 -9.87
CA GLU A 13 5.25 16.02 -8.85
C GLU A 13 4.37 15.06 -8.04
N ALA A 14 3.15 15.48 -7.66
CA ALA A 14 2.17 14.60 -7.03
C ALA A 14 1.74 13.46 -7.97
N ASN A 15 1.49 13.74 -9.25
CA ASN A 15 1.14 12.69 -10.22
C ASN A 15 2.30 11.73 -10.47
N HIS A 16 3.56 12.19 -10.41
CA HIS A 16 4.72 11.34 -10.57
C HIS A 16 4.93 10.43 -9.34
N GLU A 17 4.75 10.95 -8.12
CA GLU A 17 4.76 10.12 -6.92
C GLU A 17 3.63 9.09 -6.92
N GLU A 18 2.44 9.48 -7.37
CA GLU A 18 1.27 8.60 -7.49
C GLU A 18 1.48 7.50 -8.55
N LEU A 19 2.07 7.83 -9.71
CA LEU A 19 2.45 6.86 -10.74
C LEU A 19 3.53 5.88 -10.26
N VAL A 20 4.58 6.39 -9.61
CA VAL A 20 5.64 5.54 -9.05
C VAL A 20 5.07 4.63 -7.96
N GLN A 21 4.09 5.10 -7.18
CA GLN A 21 3.42 4.29 -6.17
C GLN A 21 2.50 3.24 -6.79
N ALA A 22 1.73 3.60 -7.82
CA ALA A 22 0.86 2.66 -8.53
C ALA A 22 1.65 1.52 -9.19
N GLU A 23 2.85 1.77 -9.71
CA GLU A 23 3.73 0.71 -10.25
C GLU A 23 4.49 -0.06 -9.17
N ALA A 24 4.81 0.58 -8.03
CA ALA A 24 5.50 -0.05 -6.93
C ALA A 24 4.61 -1.00 -6.11
N ILE A 25 3.32 -0.69 -5.95
CA ILE A 25 2.38 -1.47 -5.12
C ILE A 25 2.28 -2.94 -5.59
N PRO A 26 2.02 -3.27 -6.88
CA PRO A 26 1.99 -4.65 -7.35
C PRO A 26 3.31 -5.39 -7.11
N SER A 27 4.45 -4.69 -7.27
CA SER A 27 5.77 -5.26 -7.01
C SER A 27 5.95 -5.60 -5.52
N LEU A 28 5.52 -4.70 -4.63
CA LEU A 28 5.55 -4.93 -3.17
C LEU A 28 4.65 -6.12 -2.78
N VAL A 29 3.47 -6.27 -3.38
CA VAL A 29 2.59 -7.43 -3.16
C VAL A 29 3.26 -8.73 -3.60
N GLY A 30 3.98 -8.72 -4.73
CA GLY A 30 4.82 -9.84 -5.15
C GLY A 30 5.89 -10.21 -4.12
N VAL A 31 6.56 -9.21 -3.54
CA VAL A 31 7.57 -9.39 -2.48
C VAL A 31 6.95 -9.93 -1.18
N LEU A 32 5.73 -9.57 -0.81
CA LEU A 32 5.04 -10.17 0.35
C LEU A 32 4.93 -11.70 0.22
N THR A 33 4.78 -12.20 -1.01
CA THR A 33 4.53 -13.62 -1.27
C THR A 33 5.83 -14.40 -1.50
N THR A 34 6.81 -13.79 -2.17
CA THR A 34 8.02 -14.49 -2.65
C THR A 34 9.32 -14.03 -1.99
N GLY A 35 9.27 -12.96 -1.21
CA GLY A 35 10.45 -12.37 -0.57
C GLY A 35 11.01 -13.20 0.58
N THR A 36 12.23 -12.85 0.98
CA THR A 36 12.81 -13.30 2.26
C THR A 36 12.07 -12.66 3.44
N PRO A 37 12.18 -13.22 4.66
CA PRO A 37 11.50 -12.67 5.84
C PRO A 37 11.75 -11.18 6.08
N ASP A 38 12.96 -10.69 5.80
CA ASP A 38 13.31 -9.27 5.95
C ASP A 38 12.65 -8.41 4.86
N THR A 39 12.65 -8.87 3.61
CA THR A 39 12.00 -8.16 2.50
C THR A 39 10.48 -8.18 2.61
N GLN A 40 9.89 -9.25 3.16
CA GLN A 40 8.47 -9.31 3.47
C GLN A 40 8.09 -8.32 4.56
N ALA A 41 8.90 -8.21 5.63
CA ALA A 41 8.68 -7.21 6.67
C ALA A 41 8.80 -5.78 6.12
N PHE A 42 9.79 -5.52 5.26
CA PHE A 42 9.98 -4.24 4.60
C PHE A 42 8.81 -3.89 3.66
N ALA A 43 8.37 -4.85 2.84
CA ALA A 43 7.23 -4.65 1.94
C ALA A 43 5.94 -4.40 2.73
N ALA A 44 5.69 -5.15 3.79
CA ALA A 44 4.52 -4.94 4.66
C ALA A 44 4.55 -3.57 5.32
N GLY A 45 5.71 -3.09 5.80
CA GLY A 45 5.84 -1.76 6.42
C GLY A 45 5.76 -0.62 5.42
N THR A 46 6.17 -0.86 4.16
CA THR A 46 5.96 0.11 3.09
C THR A 46 4.48 0.23 2.76
N LEU A 47 3.79 -0.91 2.61
CA LEU A 47 2.34 -0.94 2.37
C LEU A 47 1.53 -0.36 3.53
N GLU A 48 1.97 -0.57 4.78
CA GLU A 48 1.38 0.06 5.97
C GLU A 48 1.39 1.59 5.86
N HIS A 49 2.55 2.18 5.58
CA HIS A 49 2.68 3.62 5.41
C HIS A 49 1.89 4.15 4.22
N LEU A 50 1.89 3.42 3.09
CA LEU A 50 1.10 3.80 1.92
C LEU A 50 -0.40 3.74 2.21
N ALA A 51 -0.86 2.74 2.97
CA ALA A 51 -2.26 2.56 3.34
C ALA A 51 -2.82 3.68 4.26
N ILE A 52 -1.99 4.59 4.77
CA ILE A 52 -2.46 5.79 5.48
C ILE A 52 -3.19 6.74 4.53
N ARG A 53 -2.79 6.78 3.25
CA ARG A 53 -3.37 7.66 2.23
C ARG A 53 -4.47 6.96 1.45
N LYS A 54 -5.64 7.59 1.37
CA LYS A 54 -6.84 7.00 0.78
C LYS A 54 -6.68 6.69 -0.71
N GLU A 55 -5.89 7.48 -1.43
CA GLU A 55 -5.60 7.23 -2.85
C GLU A 55 -4.90 5.87 -3.02
N CYS A 56 -3.84 5.64 -2.24
CA CYS A 56 -3.06 4.41 -2.30
C CYS A 56 -3.83 3.19 -1.77
N GLN A 57 -4.77 3.35 -0.84
CA GLN A 57 -5.55 2.21 -0.33
C GLN A 57 -6.31 1.49 -1.45
N THR A 58 -6.88 2.25 -2.39
CA THR A 58 -7.61 1.67 -3.51
C THR A 58 -6.68 0.83 -4.39
N ASP A 59 -5.47 1.33 -4.65
CA ASP A 59 -4.46 0.63 -5.45
C ASP A 59 -3.92 -0.61 -4.73
N ILE A 60 -3.71 -0.54 -3.40
CA ILE A 60 -3.28 -1.67 -2.58
C ILE A 60 -4.33 -2.79 -2.57
N LEU A 61 -5.61 -2.42 -2.46
CA LEU A 61 -6.72 -3.38 -2.55
C LEU A 61 -6.83 -3.97 -3.97
N ALA A 62 -6.74 -3.14 -5.01
CA ALA A 62 -6.79 -3.58 -6.41
C ALA A 62 -5.62 -4.50 -6.78
N ALA A 63 -4.44 -4.28 -6.18
CA ALA A 63 -3.27 -5.14 -6.34
C ALA A 63 -3.37 -6.48 -5.59
N GLY A 64 -4.46 -6.71 -4.84
CA GLY A 64 -4.68 -7.99 -4.13
C GLY A 64 -3.80 -8.17 -2.89
N ALA A 65 -3.38 -7.08 -2.24
CA ALA A 65 -2.47 -7.17 -1.09
C ALA A 65 -3.07 -7.86 0.15
N VAL A 66 -4.40 -7.94 0.27
CA VAL A 66 -5.09 -8.42 1.48
C VAL A 66 -4.73 -9.86 1.81
N GLU A 67 -4.78 -10.77 0.84
CA GLU A 67 -4.49 -12.19 1.09
C GLU A 67 -3.02 -12.43 1.51
N PRO A 68 -2.00 -11.86 0.82
CA PRO A 68 -0.61 -11.93 1.28
C PRO A 68 -0.37 -11.29 2.66
N LEU A 69 -1.03 -10.17 2.98
CA LEU A 69 -0.92 -9.55 4.30
C LEU A 69 -1.52 -10.45 5.40
N VAL A 70 -2.67 -11.07 5.16
CA VAL A 70 -3.29 -12.03 6.08
C VAL A 70 -2.41 -13.27 6.26
N LEU A 71 -1.80 -13.76 5.19
CA LEU A 71 -0.85 -14.87 5.28
C LEU A 71 0.36 -14.51 6.15
N LEU A 72 0.91 -13.31 5.99
CA LEU A 72 2.04 -12.81 6.78
C LEU A 72 1.72 -12.67 8.28
N LEU A 73 0.48 -12.40 8.67
CA LEU A 73 0.06 -12.45 10.08
C LEU A 73 0.28 -13.84 10.70
N SER A 74 0.14 -14.89 9.90
CA SER A 74 0.30 -16.27 10.34
C SER A 74 1.75 -16.73 10.27
N THR A 75 2.42 -16.49 9.13
CA THR A 75 3.71 -17.10 8.78
C THR A 75 4.91 -16.16 8.93
N GLY A 76 4.68 -14.85 9.00
CA GLY A 76 5.73 -13.83 9.01
C GLY A 76 6.50 -13.71 10.33
N THR A 77 7.58 -12.94 10.31
CA THR A 77 8.33 -12.56 11.51
C THR A 77 7.51 -11.64 12.41
N ALA A 78 7.92 -11.43 13.67
CA ALA A 78 7.25 -10.49 14.57
C ALA A 78 7.08 -9.09 13.92
N LYS A 79 8.11 -8.63 13.21
CA LYS A 79 8.08 -7.35 12.48
C LYS A 79 7.12 -7.37 11.30
N ALA A 80 7.12 -8.44 10.50
CA ALA A 80 6.20 -8.56 9.38
C ALA A 80 4.75 -8.64 9.83
N LYS A 81 4.48 -9.30 10.97
CA LYS A 81 3.14 -9.39 11.58
C LYS A 81 2.65 -8.03 12.08
N GLU A 82 3.50 -7.29 12.78
CA GLU A 82 3.21 -5.91 13.23
C GLU A 82 2.81 -5.03 12.05
N ASN A 83 3.67 -4.99 11.03
CA ASN A 83 3.45 -4.16 9.84
C ASN A 83 2.21 -4.61 9.05
N ALA A 84 1.99 -5.92 8.89
CA ALA A 84 0.83 -6.45 8.18
C ALA A 84 -0.49 -6.13 8.92
N ALA A 85 -0.48 -6.18 10.26
CA ALA A 85 -1.64 -5.80 11.07
C ALA A 85 -1.93 -4.30 10.93
N GLY A 86 -0.89 -3.46 10.96
CA GLY A 86 -1.02 -2.02 10.73
C GLY A 86 -1.57 -1.70 9.34
N ALA A 87 -1.05 -2.35 8.29
CA ALA A 87 -1.53 -2.18 6.93
C ALA A 87 -3.01 -2.57 6.79
N LEU A 88 -3.41 -3.73 7.31
CA LEU A 88 -4.81 -4.16 7.29
C LEU A 88 -5.72 -3.24 8.11
N GLY A 89 -5.24 -2.74 9.26
CA GLY A 89 -5.96 -1.75 10.05
C GLY A 89 -6.22 -0.46 9.27
N ASN A 90 -5.18 0.08 8.63
CA ASN A 90 -5.29 1.29 7.81
C ASN A 90 -6.23 1.11 6.61
N LEU A 91 -6.21 -0.07 5.97
CA LEU A 91 -7.13 -0.43 4.89
C LEU A 91 -8.58 -0.59 5.37
N ALA A 92 -8.79 -1.10 6.60
CA ALA A 92 -10.13 -1.30 7.15
C ALA A 92 -10.83 0.00 7.58
N VAL A 93 -10.08 1.02 8.03
CA VAL A 93 -10.64 2.29 8.53
C VAL A 93 -11.38 3.08 7.45
N ASN A 94 -11.00 2.92 6.18
CA ASN A 94 -11.51 3.69 5.06
C ASN A 94 -12.16 2.82 3.96
N GLY A 95 -12.23 1.50 4.17
CA GLY A 95 -12.74 0.49 3.26
C GLY A 95 -14.27 0.47 3.09
N ASP A 96 -14.90 1.64 2.95
CA ASP A 96 -16.36 1.80 2.79
C ASP A 96 -16.95 1.13 1.53
N LYS A 97 -16.10 0.52 0.70
CA LYS A 97 -16.50 -0.33 -0.44
C LYS A 97 -15.52 -1.47 -0.67
N ILE A 98 -15.32 -2.37 0.30
CA ILE A 98 -14.85 -3.71 -0.06
C ILE A 98 -16.09 -4.48 -0.55
N SER A 99 -16.48 -4.28 -1.81
CA SER A 99 -17.39 -5.21 -2.49
C SER A 99 -16.61 -6.49 -2.71
N TRP A 100 -16.59 -7.35 -1.70
CA TRP A 100 -16.32 -8.77 -1.92
C TRP A 100 -17.51 -9.26 -2.75
N GLU A 101 -17.39 -9.27 -4.08
CA GLU A 101 -18.28 -10.08 -4.87
C GLU A 101 -17.86 -11.53 -4.62
N CYS A 102 -18.65 -12.21 -3.78
CA CYS A 102 -18.63 -13.66 -3.61
C CYS A 102 -18.96 -14.37 -4.93
#